data_AF-A0A1Q6UYY4-F1
#
_entry.id   AF-A0A1Q6UYY4-F1
#
_cell.length_a   1.000
_cell.length_b   1.000
_cell.length_c   1.000
_cell.angle_alpha   90.00
_cell.angle_beta   90.00
_cell.angle_gamma   90.00
#
_symmetry.space_group_name_H-M   'P 1'
#
loop_
_entity.id
_entity.type
_entity.pdbx_description
1 polymer ?
#
loop_
_entity_poly.entity_id
_entity_poly.type
_entity_poly.pdbx_seq_one_letter_code
_entity_poly.pdbx_strand_id
1 'polypeptide(L)'
;MLNKDLEIIKKKYGENMMKLCRKLFPSILEEEGVLSEIILSNFYPNHNLYDDIIDNKLENNFKNYIYNMIDVSKKQEKINKTPEELFEEKGYILKECLTKDEIREYKKYYKKEEELCTFRGNRLNSCRVFFAVKKDALDIKREDFKEEYNEQKNRIHLFGVR
;
A
#
# COMPACT_ATOMS: atom_id res chain seq x y z
N MET A 1 -5.53 16.50 -2.25
CA MET A 1 -4.51 17.46 -1.78
C MET A 1 -3.14 16.84 -1.99
N LEU A 2 -2.16 17.63 -2.43
CA LEU A 2 -0.77 17.17 -2.50
C LEU A 2 -0.24 17.08 -1.07
N ASN A 3 0.49 16.01 -0.74
CA ASN A 3 1.11 15.86 0.57
C ASN A 3 2.08 17.04 0.80
N LYS A 4 2.07 17.67 1.99
CA LYS A 4 2.91 18.84 2.31
C LYS A 4 4.40 18.56 2.13
N ASP A 5 4.87 17.33 2.36
CA ASP A 5 6.26 16.96 2.09
C ASP A 5 6.62 17.10 0.61
N LEU A 6 5.72 16.67 -0.27
CA LEU A 6 5.93 16.77 -1.71
C LEU A 6 5.94 18.23 -2.17
N GLU A 7 5.14 19.10 -1.56
CA GLU A 7 5.19 20.55 -1.83
C GLU A 7 6.53 21.16 -1.43
N ILE A 8 7.03 20.81 -0.24
CA ILE A 8 8.33 21.26 0.26
C ILE A 8 9.46 20.75 -0.63
N ILE A 9 9.46 19.46 -0.97
CA ILE A 9 10.47 18.84 -1.83
C ILE A 9 10.46 19.48 -3.22
N LYS A 10 9.28 19.69 -3.81
CA LYS A 10 9.14 20.37 -5.11
C LYS A 10 9.74 21.77 -5.07
N LYS A 11 9.49 22.53 -4.00
CA LYS A 11 10.01 23.90 -3.85
C LYS A 11 11.53 23.96 -3.69
N LYS A 12 12.13 22.95 -3.09
CA LYS A 12 13.57 22.95 -2.70
C LYS A 12 14.48 22.18 -3.67
N TYR A 13 13.95 21.15 -4.32
CA TYR A 13 14.69 20.23 -5.17
C TYR A 13 14.06 20.03 -6.56
N GLY A 14 12.94 20.70 -6.84
CA GLY A 14 12.27 20.66 -8.13
C GLY A 14 11.25 19.54 -8.32
N GLU A 15 10.50 19.66 -9.42
CA GLU A 15 9.38 18.76 -9.79
C GLU A 15 9.82 17.31 -9.98
N ASN A 16 10.99 17.09 -10.60
CA ASN A 16 11.49 15.75 -10.87
C ASN A 16 11.86 15.01 -9.58
N MET A 17 12.50 15.71 -8.64
CA MET A 17 12.80 15.15 -7.33
C MET A 17 11.53 14.80 -6.55
N MET A 18 10.51 15.67 -6.59
CA MET A 18 9.20 15.39 -5.98
C MET A 18 8.59 14.10 -6.56
N LYS A 19 8.60 13.94 -7.90
CA LYS A 19 8.08 12.74 -8.56
C LYS A 19 8.86 11.48 -8.17
N LEU A 20 10.19 11.57 -8.10
CA LEU A 20 11.05 10.48 -7.65
C LEU A 20 10.74 10.08 -6.21
N CYS A 21 10.65 11.05 -5.31
CA CYS A 21 10.32 10.82 -3.90
C CYS A 21 8.95 10.16 -3.73
N ARG A 22 7.93 10.64 -4.45
CA ARG A 22 6.60 10.04 -4.46
C ARG A 22 6.60 8.57 -4.91
N LYS A 23 7.48 8.23 -5.86
CA LYS A 23 7.64 6.86 -6.37
C LYS A 23 8.39 5.96 -5.38
N LEU A 24 9.48 6.43 -4.79
CA LEU A 24 10.38 5.61 -3.97
C LEU A 24 9.90 5.44 -2.52
N PHE A 25 9.17 6.42 -2.00
CA PHE A 25 8.84 6.53 -0.57
C PHE A 25 7.33 6.66 -0.27
N PRO A 26 6.46 5.86 -0.91
CA PRO A 26 5.02 5.99 -0.68
C PRO A 26 4.60 5.73 0.76
N SER A 27 5.30 4.83 1.48
CA SER A 27 5.03 4.51 2.89
C SER A 27 5.48 5.60 3.85
N ILE A 28 6.59 6.29 3.56
CA ILE A 28 7.07 7.42 4.39
C ILE A 28 6.07 8.57 4.32
N LEU A 29 5.47 8.78 3.14
CA LEU A 29 4.46 9.82 2.90
C LEU A 29 3.12 9.56 3.60
N GLU A 30 2.94 8.44 4.29
CA GLU A 30 1.78 8.22 5.16
C GLU A 30 1.85 9.08 6.43
N GLU A 31 3.07 9.44 6.86
CA GLU A 31 3.33 10.33 8.00
C GLU A 31 3.79 11.69 7.48
N GLU A 32 2.94 12.70 7.62
CA GLU A 32 3.20 14.05 7.14
C GLU A 32 4.40 14.69 7.87
N GLY A 33 5.35 15.25 7.12
CA GLY A 33 6.54 15.94 7.66
C GLY A 33 7.81 15.09 7.64
N VAL A 34 7.67 13.76 7.71
CA VAL A 34 8.80 12.84 7.92
C VAL A 34 9.75 12.84 6.72
N LEU A 35 9.22 12.75 5.49
CA LEU A 35 10.09 12.63 4.32
C LEU A 35 10.83 13.93 4.03
N SER A 36 10.14 15.07 4.16
CA SER A 36 10.76 16.38 3.91
C SER A 36 11.83 16.71 4.95
N GLU A 37 11.61 16.37 6.22
CA GLU A 37 12.60 16.52 7.30
C GLU A 37 13.86 15.71 7.03
N ILE A 38 13.72 14.43 6.66
CA ILE A 38 14.88 13.56 6.37
C ILE A 38 15.67 14.11 5.19
N ILE A 39 15.00 14.49 4.09
CA ILE A 39 15.69 14.99 2.89
C ILE A 39 16.40 16.32 3.20
N LEU A 40 15.72 17.27 3.86
CA LEU A 40 16.28 18.58 4.17
C LEU A 40 17.43 18.52 5.17
N SER A 41 17.41 17.55 6.08
CA SER A 41 18.48 17.36 7.08
C SER A 41 19.74 16.73 6.51
N ASN A 42 19.62 15.97 5.40
CA ASN A 42 20.74 15.22 4.82
C ASN A 42 21.26 15.79 3.50
N PHE A 43 20.45 16.53 2.75
CA PHE A 43 20.81 17.05 1.43
C PHE A 43 20.60 18.56 1.36
N TYR A 44 21.62 19.29 0.92
CA TYR A 44 21.47 20.72 0.68
C TYR A 44 20.42 20.98 -0.42
N PRO A 45 19.50 21.95 -0.25
CA PRO A 45 18.51 22.30 -1.26
C PRO A 45 19.15 22.65 -2.61
N ASN A 46 18.96 21.77 -3.58
CA ASN A 46 19.53 21.90 -4.93
C ASN A 46 18.63 21.21 -5.95
N HIS A 47 18.31 21.90 -7.05
CA HIS A 47 17.50 21.37 -8.14
C HIS A 47 18.23 20.33 -8.98
N ASN A 48 19.56 20.28 -8.91
CA ASN A 48 20.38 19.33 -9.67
C ASN A 48 20.52 17.97 -8.96
N LEU A 49 20.10 17.85 -7.69
CA LEU A 49 20.23 16.61 -6.92
C LEU A 49 19.55 15.43 -7.61
N TYR A 50 18.41 15.67 -8.27
CA TYR A 50 17.73 14.64 -9.05
C TYR A 50 18.61 14.14 -10.19
N ASP A 51 19.18 15.04 -10.99
CA ASP A 51 20.02 14.68 -12.12
C ASP A 51 21.29 13.94 -11.64
N ASP A 52 21.91 14.42 -10.57
CA ASP A 52 23.06 13.75 -9.93
C ASP A 52 22.75 12.29 -9.54
N ILE A 53 21.55 12.03 -9.01
CA ILE A 53 21.13 10.68 -8.63
C ILE A 53 20.93 9.80 -9.87
N ILE A 54 20.23 10.31 -10.89
CA ILE A 54 19.86 9.52 -12.07
C ILE A 54 21.07 9.27 -12.98
N ASP A 55 21.86 10.30 -13.28
CA ASP A 55 23.00 10.22 -14.18
C ASP A 55 24.08 9.28 -13.64
N ASN A 56 24.22 9.22 -12.31
CA ASN A 56 25.13 8.29 -11.63
C ASN A 56 24.50 6.95 -11.26
N LYS A 57 23.23 6.70 -11.62
CA LYS A 57 22.48 5.46 -11.32
C LYS A 57 22.42 5.12 -9.82
N LEU A 58 22.31 6.15 -8.98
CA LEU A 58 22.33 6.04 -7.53
C LEU A 58 20.94 5.89 -6.90
N GLU A 59 19.88 5.66 -7.69
CA GLU A 59 18.49 5.55 -7.19
C GLU A 59 18.34 4.56 -6.03
N ASN A 60 18.95 3.38 -6.13
CA ASN A 60 18.90 2.37 -5.07
C ASN A 60 19.69 2.81 -3.83
N ASN A 61 20.84 3.45 -4.01
CA ASN A 61 21.66 3.94 -2.90
C ASN A 61 20.94 5.07 -2.17
N PHE A 62 20.37 6.01 -2.91
CA PHE A 62 19.53 7.08 -2.39
C PHE A 62 18.33 6.52 -1.62
N LYS A 63 17.61 5.56 -2.22
CA LYS A 63 16.49 4.88 -1.57
C LYS A 63 16.90 4.25 -0.24
N ASN A 64 17.96 3.43 -0.25
CA ASN A 64 18.43 2.72 0.94
C ASN A 64 18.93 3.69 2.01
N TYR A 65 19.61 4.77 1.61
CA TYR A 65 20.06 5.80 2.53
C TYR A 65 18.90 6.46 3.27
N ILE A 66 17.85 6.87 2.55
CA ILE A 66 16.65 7.47 3.17
C ILE A 66 15.95 6.49 4.10
N TYR A 67 15.77 5.22 3.70
CA TYR A 67 15.16 4.21 4.59
C TYR A 67 16.02 3.90 5.82
N ASN A 68 17.35 3.99 5.73
CA ASN A 68 18.23 3.81 6.88
C ASN A 68 18.14 4.99 7.87
N MET A 69 17.76 6.18 7.41
CA MET A 69 17.55 7.35 8.28
C MET A 69 16.20 7.34 8.99
N ILE A 70 15.23 6.59 8.47
CA ILE A 70 14.04 6.26 9.24
C ILE A 70 14.53 5.31 10.31
N ASP A 71 14.61 5.80 11.53
CA ASP A 71 15.00 4.99 12.66
C ASP A 71 14.13 3.73 12.66
N VAL A 72 14.77 2.57 12.47
CA VAL A 72 14.15 1.25 12.57
C VAL A 72 13.63 1.02 14.01
N SER A 73 13.80 2.01 14.89
CA SER A 73 13.12 2.21 16.17
C SER A 73 11.65 2.61 16.09
N LYS A 74 10.99 2.55 14.93
CA LYS A 74 9.66 1.89 14.94
C LYS A 74 9.91 0.49 15.47
N LYS A 75 9.98 0.37 16.81
CA LYS A 75 9.87 -0.89 17.55
C LYS A 75 8.89 -1.68 16.72
N GLN A 76 9.33 -2.78 16.12
CA GLN A 76 8.37 -3.80 15.75
C GLN A 76 7.62 -4.00 17.05
N GLU A 77 6.41 -3.42 17.14
CA GLU A 77 5.55 -3.74 18.24
C GLU A 77 5.51 -5.26 18.17
N LYS A 78 5.96 -5.92 19.23
CA LYS A 78 5.70 -7.34 19.37
C LYS A 78 4.19 -7.43 19.48
N ILE A 79 3.57 -7.51 18.32
CA ILE A 79 2.15 -7.75 18.19
C ILE A 79 2.02 -9.21 18.61
N ASN A 80 1.64 -9.40 19.86
CA ASN A 80 1.30 -10.72 20.40
C ASN A 80 -0.11 -11.16 19.95
N LYS A 81 -0.60 -10.57 18.85
CA LYS A 81 -1.93 -10.82 18.29
C LYS A 81 -1.81 -11.63 17.02
N THR A 82 -2.73 -12.56 16.80
CA THR A 82 -2.81 -13.28 15.54
C THR A 82 -3.38 -12.37 14.43
N PRO A 83 -3.19 -12.71 13.14
CA PRO A 83 -3.86 -12.00 12.05
C PRO A 83 -5.37 -11.88 12.26
N GLU A 84 -6.03 -12.94 12.74
CA GLU A 84 -7.47 -12.94 13.02
C GLU A 84 -7.85 -11.87 14.05
N GLU A 85 -7.09 -11.75 15.14
CA GLU A 85 -7.31 -10.75 16.19
C GLU A 85 -7.11 -9.32 15.66
N LEU A 86 -6.12 -9.11 14.80
CA LEU A 86 -5.90 -7.80 14.16
C LEU A 86 -7.06 -7.38 13.25
N PHE A 87 -7.62 -8.32 12.49
CA PHE A 87 -8.79 -8.06 11.65
C PHE A 87 -10.05 -7.87 12.50
N GLU A 88 -10.21 -8.67 13.56
CA GLU A 88 -11.33 -8.59 14.50
C GLU A 88 -11.43 -7.21 15.16
N GLU A 89 -10.30 -6.65 15.58
CA GLU A 89 -10.21 -5.29 16.15
C GLU A 89 -10.64 -4.19 15.18
N LYS A 90 -10.49 -4.44 13.88
CA LYS A 90 -10.95 -3.53 12.81
C LYS A 90 -12.37 -3.85 12.33
N GLY A 91 -13.05 -4.80 12.98
CA GLY A 91 -14.42 -5.19 12.64
C GLY A 91 -14.52 -6.13 11.44
N TYR A 92 -13.46 -6.89 11.15
CA TYR A 92 -13.41 -7.87 10.07
C TYR A 92 -13.26 -9.29 10.61
N ILE A 93 -13.85 -10.24 9.90
CA ILE A 93 -13.65 -11.67 10.09
C ILE A 93 -12.66 -12.12 9.02
N LEU A 94 -11.48 -12.60 9.45
CA LEU A 94 -10.50 -13.22 8.56
C LEU A 94 -10.72 -14.75 8.56
N LYS A 95 -10.92 -15.35 7.38
CA LYS A 95 -11.06 -16.80 7.21
C LYS A 95 -10.11 -17.31 6.13
N GLU A 96 -9.31 -18.32 6.46
CA GLU A 96 -8.61 -19.12 5.47
C GLU A 96 -9.57 -20.11 4.82
N CYS A 97 -9.56 -20.20 3.48
CA CYS A 97 -10.30 -21.19 2.72
C CYS A 97 -9.36 -22.25 2.17
N LEU A 98 -9.60 -23.50 2.56
CA LEU A 98 -8.83 -24.67 2.16
C LEU A 98 -9.49 -25.40 0.98
N THR A 99 -10.78 -25.15 0.75
CA THR A 99 -11.55 -25.82 -0.30
C THR A 99 -12.18 -24.84 -1.28
N LYS A 100 -12.51 -25.32 -2.49
CA LYS A 100 -13.23 -24.53 -3.49
C LYS A 100 -14.65 -24.18 -3.04
N ASP A 101 -15.26 -25.00 -2.20
CA ASP A 101 -16.62 -24.77 -1.72
C ASP A 101 -16.66 -23.66 -0.67
N GLU A 102 -15.69 -23.62 0.25
CA GLU A 102 -15.52 -22.47 1.16
C GLU A 102 -15.32 -21.16 0.40
N ILE A 103 -14.51 -21.16 -0.67
CA ILE A 103 -14.32 -19.98 -1.53
C ILE A 103 -15.65 -19.56 -2.18
N ARG A 104 -16.49 -20.52 -2.59
CA ARG A 104 -17.77 -20.24 -3.25
C ARG A 104 -18.78 -19.61 -2.30
N GLU A 105 -18.74 -19.89 -1.00
CA GLU A 105 -19.63 -19.26 -0.01
C GLU A 105 -19.53 -17.73 -0.02
N TYR A 106 -18.35 -17.19 -0.35
CA TYR A 106 -18.10 -15.76 -0.40
C TYR A 106 -18.67 -15.08 -1.65
N LYS A 107 -19.13 -15.83 -2.66
CA LYS A 107 -19.81 -15.26 -3.85
C LYS A 107 -21.00 -14.39 -3.50
N LYS A 108 -21.67 -14.66 -2.38
CA LYS A 108 -22.82 -13.87 -1.89
C LYS A 108 -22.49 -12.39 -1.68
N TYR A 109 -21.21 -12.06 -1.50
CA TYR A 109 -20.76 -10.69 -1.31
C TYR A 109 -20.41 -9.98 -2.62
N TYR A 110 -20.51 -10.61 -3.79
CA TYR A 110 -20.11 -10.07 -5.09
C TYR A 110 -21.33 -9.76 -5.98
N LYS A 111 -21.26 -8.69 -6.79
CA LYS A 111 -22.27 -8.40 -7.84
C LYS A 111 -22.11 -9.40 -9.00
N LYS A 112 -23.19 -9.56 -9.77
CA LYS A 112 -23.14 -10.30 -11.04
C LYS A 112 -22.04 -9.66 -11.91
N GLU A 113 -21.15 -10.47 -12.49
CA GLU A 113 -19.97 -10.05 -13.27
C GLU A 113 -18.74 -9.58 -12.48
N GLU A 114 -18.81 -9.48 -11.14
CA GLU A 114 -17.58 -9.44 -10.32
C GLU A 114 -17.01 -10.86 -10.23
N GLU A 115 -15.91 -11.10 -10.93
CA GLU A 115 -15.26 -12.41 -10.90
C GLU A 115 -14.42 -12.57 -9.63
N LEU A 116 -14.74 -13.57 -8.81
CA LEU A 116 -13.73 -14.19 -7.97
C LEU A 116 -12.67 -14.79 -8.88
N CYS A 117 -11.39 -14.57 -8.57
CA CYS A 117 -10.28 -15.20 -9.30
C CYS A 117 -10.62 -16.67 -9.55
N THR A 118 -10.78 -17.06 -10.81
CA THR A 118 -11.20 -18.42 -11.11
C THR A 118 -10.06 -19.37 -10.76
N PHE A 119 -10.22 -20.11 -9.66
CA PHE A 119 -9.29 -21.18 -9.25
C PHE A 119 -9.48 -22.40 -10.17
N ARG A 120 -9.16 -22.24 -11.47
CA ARG A 120 -9.08 -23.35 -12.43
C ARG A 120 -7.92 -24.26 -12.04
N GLY A 121 -8.10 -25.58 -12.10
CA GLY A 121 -7.10 -26.58 -11.72
C GLY A 121 -6.91 -26.76 -10.21
N ASN A 122 -5.72 -27.21 -9.79
CA ASN A 122 -5.36 -27.53 -8.40
C ASN A 122 -4.59 -26.40 -7.69
N ARG A 123 -4.96 -25.14 -7.94
CA ARG A 123 -4.24 -23.97 -7.39
C ARG A 123 -4.22 -23.91 -5.86
N LEU A 124 -5.19 -24.52 -5.18
CA LEU A 124 -5.19 -24.63 -3.72
C LEU A 124 -4.06 -25.53 -3.18
N ASN A 125 -3.44 -26.37 -4.02
CA ASN A 125 -2.31 -27.19 -3.62
C ASN A 125 -1.02 -26.37 -3.46
N SER A 126 -0.98 -25.16 -4.02
CA SER A 126 0.22 -24.31 -4.06
C SER A 126 -0.05 -22.87 -3.64
N CYS A 127 -1.27 -22.54 -3.17
CA CYS A 127 -1.67 -21.19 -2.82
C CYS A 127 -2.62 -21.25 -1.62
N ARG A 128 -2.46 -20.30 -0.69
CA ARG A 128 -3.40 -20.11 0.43
C ARG A 128 -4.38 -19.00 0.08
N VAL A 129 -5.65 -19.18 0.42
CA VAL A 129 -6.70 -18.21 0.12
C VAL A 129 -7.28 -17.71 1.44
N PHE A 130 -7.33 -16.39 1.60
CA PHE A 130 -7.93 -15.75 2.76
C PHE A 130 -9.02 -14.79 2.31
N PHE A 131 -10.14 -14.77 3.02
CA PHE A 131 -11.17 -13.74 2.91
C PHE A 131 -11.24 -12.93 4.19
N ALA A 132 -11.17 -11.61 4.06
CA ALA A 132 -11.43 -10.66 5.12
C ALA A 132 -12.78 -10.00 4.86
N VAL A 133 -13.78 -10.26 5.70
CA VAL A 133 -15.15 -9.75 5.53
C VAL A 133 -15.54 -8.87 6.70
N LYS A 134 -16.01 -7.67 6.42
CA LYS A 134 -16.50 -6.75 7.45
C LYS A 134 -17.73 -7.35 8.14
N LYS A 135 -17.85 -7.23 9.45
CA LYS A 135 -18.97 -7.83 10.22
C LYS A 135 -20.35 -7.32 9.78
N ASP A 136 -20.42 -6.07 9.36
CA ASP A 136 -21.59 -5.39 8.82
C ASP A 136 -21.67 -5.47 7.28
N ALA A 137 -20.97 -6.41 6.64
CA ALA A 137 -20.89 -6.49 5.17
C ALA A 137 -22.24 -6.55 4.46
N LEU A 138 -23.28 -7.10 5.11
CA LEU A 138 -24.64 -7.18 4.56
C LEU A 138 -25.34 -5.82 4.52
N ASP A 139 -24.95 -4.89 5.39
CA ASP A 139 -25.54 -3.55 5.51
C ASP A 139 -24.83 -2.51 4.64
N ILE A 140 -23.70 -2.90 4.01
CA ILE A 140 -22.93 -2.01 3.13
C ILE A 140 -23.73 -1.74 1.86
N LYS A 141 -24.19 -0.50 1.72
CA LYS A 141 -24.77 0.01 0.47
C LYS A 141 -23.64 0.25 -0.54
N ARG A 142 -23.71 -0.45 -1.67
CA ARG A 142 -22.77 -0.28 -2.78
C ARG A 142 -23.10 0.99 -3.55
N GLU A 143 -22.14 1.88 -3.71
CA GLU A 143 -22.25 3.00 -4.65
C GLU A 143 -21.80 2.52 -6.04
N ASP A 144 -22.65 2.76 -7.04
CA ASP A 144 -22.24 2.63 -8.45
C ASP A 144 -21.50 3.91 -8.84
N PHE A 145 -20.16 3.86 -8.79
CA PHE A 145 -19.34 4.96 -9.29
C PHE A 145 -19.56 5.11 -10.79
N LYS A 146 -20.21 6.20 -11.20
CA LYS A 146 -20.45 6.54 -12.61
C LYS A 146 -19.21 7.07 -13.33
N GLU A 147 -18.14 7.38 -12.59
CA GLU A 147 -16.90 7.88 -13.15
C GLU A 147 -16.03 6.74 -13.70
N GLU A 148 -15.33 6.98 -14.81
CA GLU A 148 -14.34 6.06 -15.36
C GLU A 148 -13.29 5.69 -14.31
N TYR A 149 -12.89 4.42 -14.29
CA TYR A 149 -11.94 3.86 -13.33
C TYR A 149 -10.64 4.66 -13.30
N ASN A 150 -10.40 5.37 -12.19
CA ASN A 150 -9.15 6.08 -11.95
C ASN A 150 -8.30 5.32 -10.92
N GLU A 151 -7.26 4.67 -11.43
CA GLU A 151 -6.32 3.84 -10.66
C GLU A 151 -5.63 4.60 -9.50
N GLN A 152 -5.54 5.94 -9.56
CA GLN A 152 -4.98 6.76 -8.47
C GLN A 152 -5.95 6.96 -7.30
N LYS A 153 -7.27 6.84 -7.51
CA LYS A 153 -8.31 7.01 -6.48
C LYS A 153 -8.74 5.68 -5.85
N ASN A 154 -8.77 4.60 -6.63
CA ASN A 154 -9.40 3.35 -6.26
C ASN A 154 -8.37 2.24 -5.96
N ARG A 155 -7.46 2.48 -5.00
CA ARG A 155 -6.53 1.45 -4.53
C ARG A 155 -7.29 0.37 -3.74
N ILE A 156 -7.62 -0.74 -4.40
CA ILE A 156 -8.06 -1.97 -3.74
C ILE A 156 -6.82 -2.79 -3.42
N HIS A 157 -6.51 -2.97 -2.13
CA HIS A 157 -5.46 -3.87 -1.69
C HIS A 157 -5.97 -5.31 -1.69
N LEU A 158 -5.75 -6.03 -2.79
CA LEU A 158 -5.87 -7.49 -2.81
C LEU A 158 -4.55 -8.10 -2.34
N PHE A 159 -4.54 -8.61 -1.10
CA PHE A 159 -3.41 -9.38 -0.59
C PHE A 159 -3.51 -10.83 -1.05
N GLY A 160 -2.77 -11.17 -2.10
CA GLY A 160 -2.49 -12.56 -2.45
C GLY A 160 -1.08 -12.92 -2.00
N VAL A 161 -0.95 -13.80 -1.02
CA VAL A 161 0.34 -14.40 -0.66
C VAL A 161 0.56 -15.59 -1.59
N ARG A 162 1.59 -15.52 -2.44
CA ARG A 162 2.06 -16.66 -3.23
C ARG A 162 2.86 -17.61 -2.36
#